data_AF-A0A2P6FL73-F1
#
_entry.id   AF-A0A2P6FL73-F1
#
_cell.length_a   1.000
_cell.length_b   1.000
_cell.length_c   1.000
_cell.angle_alpha   90.00
_cell.angle_beta   90.00
_cell.angle_gamma   90.00
#
_symmetry.space_group_name_H-M   'P 1'
#
loop_
_entity.id
_entity.type
_entity.pdbx_description
1 polymer ?
#
loop_
_entity_poly.entity_id
_entity_poly.type
_entity_poly.pdbx_seq_one_letter_code
_entity_poly.pdbx_strand_id
1 'polypeptide(L)'
;MFMDTQKKLMMFTIVISVIYGIWAIFAPESIMSAYGTPEEFVNPVVLNVVMLFGVAAWVVAILGWHIRSTVTEENVEKAMGYFAIAWLLYGLHGVFSAKLLTWPEGLEPDTFSEQTIGGIVFLVFSVIYYMLRKPKSN
;
A
#
# COMPACT_ATOMS: atom_id res chain seq x y z
N MET A 1 12.33 -26.48 -2.56
CA MET A 1 11.54 -25.27 -2.89
C MET A 1 10.72 -24.91 -1.65
N PHE A 2 11.33 -24.24 -0.68
CA PHE A 2 10.62 -23.83 0.54
C PHE A 2 10.73 -22.29 0.64
N MET A 3 9.58 -21.62 0.72
CA MET A 3 9.38 -20.16 0.86
C MET A 3 9.72 -19.21 -0.30
N ASP A 4 10.09 -19.68 -1.49
CA ASP A 4 10.45 -18.78 -2.61
C ASP A 4 9.31 -17.81 -2.98
N THR A 5 8.08 -18.32 -3.08
CA THR A 5 6.88 -17.50 -3.33
C THR A 5 6.68 -16.43 -2.27
N GLN A 6 6.78 -16.77 -0.98
CA GLN A 6 6.59 -15.83 0.12
C GLN A 6 7.68 -14.75 0.10
N LYS A 7 8.94 -15.12 -0.12
CA LYS A 7 10.05 -14.15 -0.22
C LYS A 7 9.92 -13.24 -1.44
N LYS A 8 9.33 -13.71 -2.55
CA LYS A 8 9.02 -12.88 -3.72
C LYS A 8 7.89 -11.89 -3.43
N LEU A 9 6.83 -12.33 -2.76
CA LEU A 9 5.74 -11.46 -2.33
C LEU A 9 6.23 -10.40 -1.33
N MET A 10 7.02 -10.78 -0.32
CA MET A 10 7.63 -9.78 0.58
C MET A 10 8.48 -8.76 -0.20
N MET A 11 9.25 -9.21 -1.19
CA MET A 11 10.04 -8.33 -2.05
C MET A 11 9.17 -7.35 -2.85
N PHE A 12 8.03 -7.81 -3.36
CA PHE A 12 7.10 -6.96 -4.09
C PHE A 12 6.63 -5.76 -3.25
N THR A 13 6.22 -6.00 -2.00
CA THR A 13 5.84 -4.91 -1.08
C THR A 13 7.00 -3.94 -0.85
N ILE A 14 8.20 -4.45 -0.59
CA ILE A 14 9.40 -3.62 -0.38
C ILE A 14 9.67 -2.72 -1.58
N VAL A 15 9.65 -3.29 -2.80
CA VAL A 15 9.91 -2.54 -4.03
C VAL A 15 8.87 -1.45 -4.25
N ILE A 16 7.58 -1.76 -4.07
CA ILE A 16 6.51 -0.75 -4.17
C ILE A 16 6.73 0.36 -3.15
N SER A 17 7.01 0.02 -1.89
CA SER A 17 7.26 1.00 -0.84
C SER A 17 8.44 1.92 -1.14
N VAL A 18 9.52 1.41 -1.74
CA VAL A 18 10.66 2.24 -2.18
C VAL A 18 10.24 3.19 -3.31
N ILE A 19 9.56 2.69 -4.34
CA ILE A 19 9.15 3.51 -5.50
C ILE A 19 8.20 4.63 -5.06
N TYR A 20 7.14 4.29 -4.33
CA TYR A 20 6.19 5.29 -3.81
C TYR A 20 6.84 6.22 -2.79
N GLY A 21 7.75 5.70 -1.96
CA GLY A 21 8.50 6.51 -1.00
C GLY A 21 9.35 7.58 -1.68
N ILE A 22 10.10 7.22 -2.71
CA ILE A 22 10.89 8.17 -3.52
C ILE A 22 9.97 9.19 -4.18
N TRP A 23 8.90 8.73 -4.84
CA TRP A 23 7.98 9.62 -5.54
C TRP A 23 7.33 10.65 -4.59
N ALA A 24 6.89 10.22 -3.41
CA ALA A 24 6.26 11.09 -2.42
C ALA A 24 7.22 12.10 -1.79
N ILE A 25 8.50 11.74 -1.59
CA ILE A 25 9.49 12.65 -1.00
C ILE A 25 9.95 13.69 -2.02
N PHE A 26 10.25 13.27 -3.24
CA PHE A 26 10.94 14.13 -4.22
C PHE A 26 10.01 14.78 -5.25
N ALA A 27 8.79 14.28 -5.39
CA ALA A 27 7.80 14.80 -6.31
C ALA A 27 6.36 14.73 -5.74
N PRO A 28 6.11 15.29 -4.53
CA PRO A 28 4.81 15.21 -3.87
C PRO A 28 3.67 15.87 -4.68
N GLU A 29 3.94 16.97 -5.40
CA GLU A 29 2.96 17.61 -6.28
C GLU A 29 2.51 16.70 -7.43
N SER A 30 3.45 15.94 -8.00
CA SER A 30 3.15 14.95 -9.04
C SER A 30 2.29 13.81 -8.51
N ILE A 31 2.47 13.38 -7.24
CA ILE A 31 1.56 12.42 -6.60
C ILE A 31 0.16 13.01 -6.46
N MET A 32 0.05 14.24 -5.96
CA MET A 32 -1.26 14.88 -5.76
C MET A 32 -2.01 15.03 -7.08
N SER A 33 -1.30 15.41 -8.14
CA SER A 33 -1.84 15.47 -9.51
C SER A 33 -2.28 14.09 -10.02
N ALA A 34 -1.48 13.05 -9.83
CA ALA A 34 -1.82 11.68 -10.23
C ALA A 34 -3.03 11.12 -9.47
N TYR A 35 -3.32 11.65 -8.28
CA TYR A 35 -4.52 11.33 -7.52
C TYR A 35 -5.72 12.24 -7.83
N GLY A 36 -5.60 13.11 -8.83
CA GLY A 36 -6.67 14.02 -9.24
C GLY A 36 -6.98 15.10 -8.21
N THR A 37 -6.02 15.43 -7.34
CA THR A 37 -6.24 16.46 -6.31
C THR A 37 -6.41 17.84 -6.96
N PRO A 38 -7.50 18.57 -6.68
CA PRO A 38 -7.67 19.95 -7.15
C PRO A 38 -6.54 20.87 -6.68
N GLU A 39 -6.05 21.75 -7.56
CA GLU A 39 -4.90 22.63 -7.29
C GLU A 39 -5.10 23.53 -6.06
N GLU A 40 -6.33 23.93 -5.76
CA GLU A 40 -6.70 24.72 -4.58
C GLU A 40 -6.40 24.02 -3.23
N PHE A 41 -6.30 22.68 -3.23
CA PHE A 41 -5.92 21.91 -2.05
C PHE A 41 -4.41 21.59 -2.00
N VAL A 42 -3.66 21.93 -3.06
CA VAL A 42 -2.21 21.73 -3.13
C VAL A 42 -1.52 22.93 -2.50
N ASN A 43 -1.09 22.76 -1.24
CA ASN A 43 -0.36 23.79 -0.50
C ASN A 43 0.81 23.17 0.30
N PRO A 44 1.74 23.98 0.82
CA PRO A 44 2.95 23.47 1.49
C PRO A 44 2.68 22.53 2.67
N VAL A 45 1.58 22.70 3.40
CA VAL A 45 1.23 21.83 4.53
C VAL A 45 0.84 20.45 4.02
N VAL A 46 -0.03 20.39 3.01
CA VAL A 46 -0.47 19.13 2.39
C VAL A 46 0.71 18.40 1.74
N LEU A 47 1.57 19.12 1.02
CA LEU A 47 2.77 18.54 0.40
C LEU A 47 3.73 17.98 1.45
N ASN A 48 3.91 18.66 2.58
CA ASN A 48 4.73 18.16 3.69
C ASN A 48 4.17 16.85 4.27
N VAL A 49 2.85 16.72 4.38
CA VAL A 49 2.19 15.48 4.81
C VAL A 49 2.41 14.34 3.80
N VAL A 50 2.34 14.62 2.50
CA VAL A 50 2.66 13.62 1.45
C VAL A 50 4.11 13.14 1.56
N MET A 51 5.05 14.07 1.75
CA MET A 51 6.46 13.72 1.96
C MET A 51 6.65 12.83 3.20
N LEU A 52 5.92 13.12 4.29
CA LEU A 52 5.94 12.29 5.50
C LEU A 52 5.43 10.86 5.23
N PHE A 53 4.36 10.71 4.44
CA PHE A 53 3.92 9.38 3.98
C PHE A 53 5.00 8.68 3.14
N GLY A 54 5.75 9.42 2.34
CA GLY A 54 6.92 8.91 1.64
C GLY A 54 7.98 8.35 2.59
N VAL A 55 8.31 9.07 3.66
CA VAL A 55 9.24 8.58 4.70
C VAL A 55 8.68 7.33 5.39
N ALA A 56 7.39 7.30 5.70
CA ALA A 56 6.75 6.11 6.27
C ALA A 56 6.84 4.89 5.34
N ALA A 57 6.69 5.08 4.03
CA ALA A 57 6.87 4.01 3.05
C ALA A 57 8.31 3.46 3.08
N TRP A 58 9.33 4.33 3.24
CA TRP A 58 10.71 3.87 3.43
C TRP A 58 10.91 3.06 4.71
N VAL A 59 10.26 3.43 5.82
CA VAL A 59 10.26 2.62 7.04
C VAL A 59 9.68 1.22 6.77
N VAL A 60 8.57 1.12 6.04
CA VAL A 60 7.98 -0.16 5.63
C VAL A 60 8.93 -0.97 4.77
N ALA A 61 9.64 -0.34 3.82
CA ALA A 61 10.62 -1.02 2.98
C ALA A 61 11.78 -1.62 3.80
N ILE A 62 12.32 -0.86 4.76
CA ILE A 62 13.43 -1.29 5.62
C ILE A 62 12.99 -2.43 6.54
N LEU A 63 11.85 -2.28 7.22
CA LEU A 63 11.32 -3.31 8.10
C LEU A 63 10.94 -4.57 7.30
N GLY A 64 10.34 -4.39 6.12
CA GLY A 64 10.00 -5.49 5.23
C GLY A 64 11.25 -6.24 4.76
N TRP A 65 12.32 -5.52 4.43
CA TRP A 65 13.61 -6.13 4.09
C TRP A 65 14.18 -6.95 5.25
N HIS A 66 14.16 -6.38 6.46
CA HIS A 66 14.59 -7.09 7.66
C HIS A 66 13.78 -8.37 7.87
N ILE A 67 12.44 -8.30 7.87
CA ILE A 67 11.56 -9.46 8.02
C ILE A 67 11.86 -10.51 6.95
N ARG A 68 11.97 -10.11 5.68
CA ARG A 68 12.28 -11.04 4.57
C ARG A 68 13.61 -11.75 4.78
N SER A 69 14.60 -11.07 5.36
CA SER A 69 15.93 -11.62 5.61
C SER A 69 15.98 -12.61 6.79
N THR A 70 15.07 -12.46 7.77
CA THR A 70 15.07 -13.24 9.02
C THR A 70 13.94 -14.27 9.10
N VAL A 71 12.98 -14.26 8.17
CA VAL A 71 11.86 -15.20 8.16
C VAL A 71 12.31 -16.65 7.95
N THR A 72 11.70 -17.56 8.71
CA THR A 72 11.93 -19.02 8.70
C THR A 72 10.63 -19.75 8.41
N GLU A 73 10.70 -21.06 8.17
CA GLU A 73 9.49 -21.88 7.91
C GLU A 73 8.50 -21.87 9.07
N GLU A 74 8.99 -21.71 10.31
CA GLU A 74 8.16 -21.69 11.52
C GLU A 74 7.34 -20.39 11.66
N ASN A 75 7.85 -19.27 11.13
CA ASN A 75 7.23 -17.95 11.35
C ASN A 75 6.74 -17.27 10.07
N VAL A 76 6.97 -17.85 8.89
CA VAL A 76 6.60 -17.26 7.59
C VAL A 76 5.10 -17.02 7.45
N GLU A 77 4.24 -17.90 7.96
CA GLU A 77 2.80 -17.69 7.93
C GLU A 77 2.40 -16.41 8.66
N LYS A 78 2.97 -16.21 9.86
CA LYS A 78 2.68 -15.03 10.68
C LYS A 78 3.22 -13.77 10.02
N ALA A 79 4.45 -13.83 9.49
CA ALA A 79 5.06 -12.72 8.77
C ALA A 79 4.20 -12.31 7.55
N MET A 80 3.81 -13.26 6.71
CA MET A 80 2.92 -13.02 5.56
C MET A 80 1.56 -12.46 5.99
N GLY A 81 1.04 -12.88 7.14
CA GLY A 81 -0.17 -12.30 7.74
C GLY A 81 -0.05 -10.79 7.98
N TYR A 82 1.09 -10.29 8.46
CA TYR A 82 1.31 -8.86 8.62
C TYR A 82 1.31 -8.10 7.29
N PHE A 83 1.94 -8.65 6.25
CA PHE A 83 1.89 -8.06 4.92
C PHE A 83 0.46 -8.06 4.34
N ALA A 84 -0.31 -9.15 4.54
CA ALA A 84 -1.70 -9.21 4.12
C ALA A 84 -2.56 -8.13 4.82
N ILE A 85 -2.39 -7.96 6.15
CA ILE A 85 -3.09 -6.92 6.91
C ILE A 85 -2.67 -5.52 6.43
N ALA A 86 -1.39 -5.29 6.15
CA ALA A 86 -0.95 -4.00 5.61
C ALA A 86 -1.66 -3.67 4.29
N TRP A 87 -1.71 -4.62 3.34
CA TRP A 87 -2.45 -4.46 2.09
C TRP A 87 -3.96 -4.27 2.31
N LEU A 88 -4.54 -4.97 3.29
CA LEU A 88 -5.95 -4.80 3.67
C LEU A 88 -6.22 -3.36 4.09
N LEU A 89 -5.39 -2.80 4.96
CA LEU A 89 -5.55 -1.43 5.46
C LEU A 89 -5.42 -0.39 4.33
N TYR A 90 -4.46 -0.57 3.41
CA TYR A 90 -4.35 0.27 2.22
C TYR A 90 -5.59 0.16 1.32
N GLY A 91 -6.10 -1.04 1.13
CA GLY A 91 -7.31 -1.29 0.33
C GLY A 91 -8.56 -0.65 0.93
N LEU A 92 -8.76 -0.83 2.24
CA LEU A 92 -9.86 -0.21 2.97
C LEU A 92 -9.77 1.33 2.90
N HIS A 93 -8.58 1.89 3.10
CA HIS A 93 -8.37 3.32 2.95
C HIS A 93 -8.79 3.82 1.56
N GLY A 94 -8.37 3.16 0.47
CA GLY A 94 -8.75 3.56 -0.90
C GLY A 94 -10.26 3.51 -1.17
N VAL A 95 -10.95 2.50 -0.65
CA VAL A 95 -12.42 2.37 -0.80
C VAL A 95 -13.17 3.40 0.05
N PHE A 96 -12.69 3.70 1.26
CA PHE A 96 -13.35 4.66 2.15
C PHE A 96 -13.03 6.12 1.82
N SER A 97 -11.81 6.42 1.35
CA SER A 97 -11.41 7.78 0.99
C SER A 97 -12.26 8.34 -0.15
N ALA A 98 -12.63 7.51 -1.12
CA ALA A 98 -13.57 7.88 -2.18
C ALA A 98 -14.91 8.40 -1.64
N LYS A 99 -15.43 7.82 -0.54
CA LYS A 99 -16.67 8.27 0.12
C LYS A 99 -16.50 9.53 0.96
N LEU A 100 -15.30 9.77 1.48
CA LEU A 100 -15.00 10.97 2.28
C LEU A 100 -14.83 12.20 1.39
N LEU A 101 -14.28 12.03 0.18
CA LEU A 101 -14.11 13.12 -0.78
C LEU A 101 -15.43 13.64 -1.36
N THR A 102 -16.53 12.90 -1.23
CA THR A 102 -17.88 13.30 -1.63
C THR A 102 -18.72 13.86 -0.47
N TRP A 103 -18.11 14.22 0.66
CA TRP A 103 -18.80 14.75 1.85
C TRP A 103 -18.42 16.21 2.18
N PRO A 104 -19.40 17.13 2.39
CA PRO A 104 -20.84 16.96 2.21
C PRO A 104 -21.27 17.37 0.78
N GLU A 105 -21.77 16.44 -0.03
CA GLU A 105 -22.98 16.57 -0.87
C GLU A 105 -23.14 15.36 -1.83
N GLY A 106 -24.28 14.65 -1.70
CA GLY A 106 -25.22 14.28 -2.77
C GLY A 106 -24.82 13.41 -3.98
N LEU A 107 -23.54 13.31 -4.33
CA LEU A 107 -23.08 12.48 -5.44
C LEU A 107 -22.42 11.23 -4.86
N GLU A 108 -22.97 10.05 -5.19
CA GLU A 108 -22.20 8.83 -5.00
C GLU A 108 -20.87 9.01 -5.72
N PRO A 109 -19.72 8.72 -5.07
CA PRO A 109 -18.47 8.68 -5.82
C PRO A 109 -18.67 7.73 -7.00
N ASP A 110 -18.17 8.12 -8.18
CA ASP A 110 -18.19 7.23 -9.34
C ASP A 110 -17.76 5.84 -8.87
N THR A 111 -18.61 4.84 -9.12
CA THR A 111 -18.45 3.47 -8.56
C THR A 111 -17.06 2.89 -8.84
N PHE A 112 -16.34 3.44 -9.83
CA PHE A 112 -14.98 3.11 -10.23
C PHE A 112 -14.06 4.34 -10.34
N SER A 113 -14.02 5.21 -9.33
CA SER A 113 -12.96 6.24 -9.25
C SER A 113 -11.57 5.59 -9.16
N GLU A 114 -10.52 6.32 -9.56
CA GLU A 114 -9.14 5.80 -9.49
C GLU A 114 -8.74 5.37 -8.07
N GLN A 115 -9.14 6.11 -7.03
CA GLN A 115 -8.95 5.67 -5.64
C GLN A 115 -9.71 4.38 -5.32
N THR A 116 -10.94 4.22 -5.81
CA THR A 116 -11.75 3.02 -5.57
C THR A 116 -11.12 1.80 -6.25
N ILE A 117 -10.69 1.94 -7.51
CA ILE A 117 -10.00 0.90 -8.26
C ILE A 117 -8.69 0.53 -7.55
N GLY A 118 -7.87 1.53 -7.17
CA GLY A 118 -6.64 1.30 -6.42
C GLY A 118 -6.88 0.58 -5.09
N GLY A 119 -7.93 0.99 -4.36
CA GLY A 119 -8.37 0.32 -3.14
C GLY A 119 -8.72 -1.15 -3.37
N ILE A 120 -9.50 -1.45 -4.40
CA ILE A 120 -9.86 -2.83 -4.78
C ILE A 120 -8.60 -3.64 -5.13
N VAL A 121 -7.65 -3.09 -5.88
CA VAL A 121 -6.40 -3.76 -6.22
C VAL A 121 -5.62 -4.15 -4.96
N PHE A 122 -5.52 -3.25 -3.97
CA PHE A 122 -4.85 -3.56 -2.70
C PHE A 122 -5.61 -4.58 -1.86
N LEU A 123 -6.95 -4.59 -1.90
CA LEU A 123 -7.75 -5.66 -1.29
C LEU A 123 -7.46 -7.02 -1.95
N VAL A 124 -7.33 -7.07 -3.28
CA VAL A 124 -6.93 -8.28 -4.00
C VAL A 124 -5.54 -8.74 -3.56
N PHE A 125 -4.57 -7.82 -3.41
CA PHE A 125 -3.25 -8.17 -2.87
C PHE A 125 -3.33 -8.73 -1.45
N SER A 126 -4.15 -8.15 -0.57
CA SER A 126 -4.38 -8.70 0.76
C SER A 126 -4.82 -10.16 0.72
N VAL A 127 -5.81 -10.48 -0.12
CA VAL A 127 -6.31 -11.85 -0.30
C VAL A 127 -5.21 -12.77 -0.86
N ILE A 128 -4.45 -12.33 -1.87
CA ILE A 128 -3.34 -13.12 -2.44
C ILE A 128 -2.28 -13.43 -1.36
N TYR A 129 -1.86 -12.44 -0.59
CA TYR A 129 -0.86 -12.62 0.47
C TYR A 129 -1.38 -13.55 1.56
N TYR A 130 -2.66 -13.41 1.93
CA TYR A 130 -3.28 -14.29 2.91
C TYR A 130 -3.39 -15.74 2.40
N MET A 131 -3.84 -15.95 1.17
CA MET A 131 -3.96 -17.30 0.59
C MET A 131 -2.58 -17.97 0.44
N LEU A 132 -1.56 -17.19 0.07
CA LEU A 132 -0.20 -17.66 -0.14
C LEU A 132 0.68 -17.47 1.11
N ARG A 133 0.10 -17.34 2.30
CA ARG A 133 0.88 -17.13 3.54
C ARG A 133 1.72 -18.33 3.95
N LYS A 134 1.27 -19.55 3.61
CA LYS A 134 1.99 -20.80 3.87
C LYS A 134 2.77 -21.25 2.64
N PRO A 135 4.02 -21.72 2.80
CA PRO A 135 4.70 -22.48 1.76
C PRO A 135 3.85 -23.70 1.39
N LYS A 136 3.73 -24.01 0.10
CA LYS A 136 3.08 -25.26 -0.30
C LYS A 136 3.99 -26.42 0.11
N SER A 137 3.47 -27.34 0.92
CA SER A 137 4.10 -28.65 1.09
C SER A 137 3.90 -29.42 -0.21
N ASN A 138 4.98 -29.85 -0.85
CA ASN A 138 4.90 -30.89 -1.87
C ASN A 138 4.55 -32.21 -1.19
#